data_AF-A0A7S0RJK5-F1
#
_entry.id   AF-A0A7S0RJK5-F1
#
_cell.length_a   1.000
_cell.length_b   1.000
_cell.length_c   1.000
_cell.angle_alpha   90.00
_cell.angle_beta   90.00
_cell.angle_gamma   90.00
#
_symmetry.space_group_name_H-M   'P 1'
#
loop_
_entity.id
_entity.type
_entity.pdbx_description
1 polymer ?
#
loop_
_entity_poly.entity_id
_entity_poly.type
_entity_poly.pdbx_seq_one_letter_code
_entity_poly.pdbx_strand_id
1 'polypeptide(L)'
;GPRIITATLQALIRVLWMGQDPLQAVTTARLHHQFLPNRVQYENFTQGPSAYIVPGASLALLQGVGNNVSASGAMLGNAQVVVQDLATGLLTGASDPRKDGAPAAMAG
;
A
#
# COMPACT_ATOMS: atom_id res chain seq x y z
N GLY A 1 10.64 4.18 -10.52
CA GLY A 1 11.14 5.30 -9.68
C GLY A 1 11.33 4.83 -8.25
N PRO A 2 11.59 5.73 -7.30
CA PRO A 2 11.69 5.34 -5.89
C PRO A 2 10.32 4.86 -5.39
N ARG A 3 10.25 3.59 -4.97
CA ARG A 3 9.01 2.97 -4.45
C ARG A 3 8.70 3.37 -3.01
N ILE A 4 9.65 4.02 -2.33
CA ILE A 4 9.46 4.57 -0.98
C ILE A 4 8.33 5.60 -0.99
N ILE A 5 8.39 6.58 -1.91
CA ILE A 5 7.36 7.63 -2.04
C ILE A 5 5.97 7.01 -2.21
N THR A 6 5.87 5.98 -3.04
CA THR A 6 4.62 5.26 -3.29
C THR A 6 4.06 4.59 -2.04
N ALA A 7 4.89 3.85 -1.31
CA ALA A 7 4.46 3.17 -0.09
C ALA A 7 4.04 4.17 0.99
N THR A 8 4.83 5.24 1.20
CA THR A 8 4.53 6.29 2.18
C THR A 8 3.25 7.04 1.82
N LEU A 9 3.11 7.50 0.57
CA LEU A 9 1.94 8.27 0.15
C LEU A 9 0.65 7.46 0.27
N GLN A 10 0.65 6.20 -0.18
CA GLN A 10 -0.55 5.37 -0.10
C GLN A 10 -0.93 4.98 1.32
N ALA A 11 0.05 4.75 2.20
CA ALA A 11 -0.24 4.54 3.62
C ALA A 11 -0.89 5.79 4.26
N LEU A 12 -0.35 6.98 3.98
CA LEU A 12 -0.92 8.25 4.46
C LEU A 12 -2.34 8.48 3.93
N ILE A 13 -2.57 8.29 2.63
CA ILE A 13 -3.90 8.44 2.01
C ILE A 13 -4.91 7.51 2.70
N ARG A 14 -4.52 6.27 2.96
CA ARG A 14 -5.42 5.27 3.55
C ARG A 14 -5.80 5.58 4.98
N VAL A 15 -4.83 5.95 5.81
CA VAL A 15 -5.11 6.33 7.20
C VAL A 15 -5.89 7.63 7.24
N LEU A 16 -5.40 8.68 6.59
CA LEU A 16 -5.90 10.05 6.79
C LEU A 16 -7.17 10.35 5.99
N TRP A 17 -7.31 9.84 4.78
CA TRP A 17 -8.46 10.14 3.91
C TRP A 17 -9.45 8.99 3.80
N MET A 18 -9.00 7.74 3.87
CA MET A 18 -9.90 6.59 3.77
C MET A 18 -10.33 6.04 5.13
N GLY A 19 -9.76 6.54 6.23
CA GLY A 19 -10.08 6.09 7.59
C GLY A 19 -9.77 4.61 7.82
N GLN A 20 -8.85 4.03 7.05
CA GLN A 20 -8.46 2.63 7.24
C GLN A 20 -7.67 2.47 8.54
N ASP A 21 -7.85 1.31 9.18
CA ASP A 21 -6.98 0.95 10.29
C ASP A 21 -5.51 0.82 9.82
N PRO A 22 -4.53 0.96 10.72
CA PRO A 22 -3.12 0.98 10.34
C PRO A 22 -2.65 -0.30 9.62
N LEU A 23 -3.19 -1.47 9.96
CA LEU A 23 -2.83 -2.73 9.33
C LEU A 23 -3.40 -2.81 7.91
N GLN A 24 -4.67 -2.44 7.70
CA GLN A 24 -5.28 -2.31 6.38
C GLN A 24 -4.52 -1.32 5.49
N ALA A 25 -4.11 -0.18 6.05
CA ALA A 25 -3.40 0.86 5.29
C ALA A 25 -2.08 0.35 4.69
N VAL A 26 -1.32 -0.44 5.46
CA VAL A 26 -0.06 -1.02 4.98
C VAL A 26 -0.26 -2.28 4.15
N THR A 27 -1.27 -3.11 4.42
CA THR A 27 -1.52 -4.37 3.70
C THR A 27 -2.22 -4.19 2.36
N THR A 28 -3.02 -3.15 2.17
CA THR A 28 -3.75 -2.93 0.90
C THR A 28 -2.79 -2.88 -0.30
N ALA A 29 -3.15 -3.58 -1.39
CA ALA A 29 -2.37 -3.66 -2.63
C ALA A 29 -2.02 -2.27 -3.19
N ARG A 30 -0.79 -2.13 -3.72
CA ARG A 30 -0.26 -0.83 -4.16
C ARG A 30 -0.16 -0.70 -5.67
N LEU A 31 -0.17 0.56 -6.12
CA LEU A 31 0.12 0.99 -7.49
C LEU A 31 1.34 1.91 -7.51
N HIS A 32 2.25 1.78 -8.47
CA HIS A 32 3.36 2.71 -8.66
C HIS A 32 3.30 3.30 -10.06
N HIS A 33 3.02 4.59 -10.18
CA HIS A 33 3.12 5.31 -11.44
C HIS A 33 4.53 5.87 -11.61
N GLN A 34 5.15 5.54 -12.74
CA GLN A 34 6.36 6.19 -13.25
C GLN A 34 5.95 7.15 -14.36
N PHE A 35 6.23 8.45 -14.19
CA PHE A 35 5.85 9.48 -15.15
C PHE A 35 6.51 9.27 -16.52
N LEU A 36 7.84 9.06 -16.54
CA LEU A 36 8.61 8.75 -17.74
C LEU A 36 9.48 7.49 -17.55
N PRO A 37 9.38 6.50 -18.46
CA PRO A 37 8.29 6.33 -19.44
C PRO A 37 6.96 6.10 -18.71
N ASN A 38 5.82 6.48 -19.34
CA ASN A 38 4.49 6.26 -18.78
C ASN A 38 4.28 4.78 -18.48
N ARG A 39 4.27 4.43 -17.18
CA ARG A 39 4.09 3.07 -16.72
C ARG A 39 3.46 3.05 -15.34
N VAL A 40 2.37 2.32 -15.20
CA VAL A 40 1.78 1.97 -13.91
C VAL A 40 2.11 0.52 -13.60
N GLN A 41 2.85 0.31 -12.52
CA GLN A 41 3.08 -1.01 -11.96
C GLN A 41 2.06 -1.31 -10.87
N TYR A 42 1.54 -2.53 -10.82
CA TYR A 42 0.57 -2.94 -9.80
C TYR A 42 0.99 -4.21 -9.08
N GLU A 43 0.61 -4.34 -7.82
CA GLU A 43 0.77 -5.60 -7.09
C GLU A 43 -0.27 -6.63 -7.53
N ASN A 44 0.19 -7.84 -7.79
CA ASN A 44 -0.62 -8.99 -8.12
C ASN A 44 0.09 -10.28 -7.68
N PHE A 45 0.13 -10.49 -6.37
CA PHE A 45 0.77 -11.67 -5.77
C PHE A 45 0.11 -12.04 -4.44
N THR A 46 0.37 -13.26 -3.99
CA THR A 46 -0.03 -13.75 -2.66
C THR A 46 1.22 -14.15 -1.89
N GLN A 47 1.27 -13.83 -0.60
CA GLN A 47 2.34 -14.22 0.29
C GLN A 47 1.76 -14.61 1.65
N GLY A 48 2.01 -15.86 2.06
CA GLY A 48 1.37 -16.43 3.25
C GLY A 48 -0.17 -16.34 3.13
N PRO A 49 -0.88 -15.88 4.18
CA PRO A 49 -2.34 -15.72 4.14
C PRO A 49 -2.81 -14.44 3.44
N SER A 50 -1.89 -13.57 2.99
CA SER A 50 -2.22 -12.24 2.46
C SER A 50 -2.18 -12.20 0.94
N ALA A 51 -3.25 -11.68 0.32
CA ALA A 51 -3.33 -11.44 -1.11
C ALA A 51 -3.22 -9.95 -1.43
N TYR A 52 -2.29 -9.60 -2.31
CA TYR A 52 -2.02 -8.24 -2.76
C TYR A 52 -2.40 -8.13 -4.23
N ILE A 53 -3.70 -7.95 -4.47
CA ILE A 53 -4.28 -7.97 -5.81
C ILE A 53 -5.02 -6.66 -6.04
N VAL A 54 -4.55 -5.88 -7.03
CA VAL A 54 -5.33 -4.73 -7.52
C VAL A 54 -6.52 -5.24 -8.35
N PRO A 55 -7.76 -4.76 -8.11
CA PRO A 55 -8.93 -5.18 -8.86
C PRO A 55 -8.80 -4.93 -10.37
N GLY A 56 -9.23 -5.90 -11.19
CA GLY A 56 -9.15 -5.81 -12.65
C GLY A 56 -9.91 -4.60 -13.23
N ALA A 57 -11.03 -4.22 -12.63
CA ALA A 57 -11.78 -3.02 -13.02
C ALA A 57 -10.94 -1.74 -12.88
N SER A 58 -10.13 -1.62 -11.82
CA SER A 58 -9.23 -0.48 -11.63
C SER A 58 -8.13 -0.44 -12.70
N LEU A 59 -7.60 -1.61 -13.09
CA LEU A 59 -6.60 -1.72 -14.15
C LEU A 59 -7.18 -1.33 -15.52
N ALA A 60 -8.41 -1.75 -15.81
CA ALA A 60 -9.12 -1.39 -17.03
C ALA A 60 -9.37 0.13 -17.13
N LEU A 61 -9.75 0.78 -16.02
CA LEU A 61 -9.88 2.24 -15.97
C LEU A 61 -8.55 2.95 -16.25
N LEU A 62 -7.45 2.49 -15.64
CA LEU A 62 -6.12 3.06 -15.86
C LEU A 62 -5.67 2.93 -17.32
N GLN A 63 -5.93 1.77 -17.94
CA GLN A 63 -5.67 1.54 -19.37
C GLN A 63 -6.55 2.43 -20.25
N GLY A 64 -7.83 2.59 -19.90
CA GLY A 64 -8.79 3.42 -20.63
C GLY A 64 -8.42 4.91 -20.67
N VAL A 65 -7.69 5.40 -19.67
CA VAL A 65 -7.14 6.78 -19.65
C VAL A 65 -5.71 6.88 -20.20
N GLY A 66 -5.22 5.83 -20.88
CA GLY A 66 -3.95 5.84 -21.62
C GLY A 66 -2.71 5.45 -20.84
N ASN A 67 -2.82 4.86 -19.64
CA ASN A 67 -1.65 4.33 -18.92
C ASN A 67 -1.20 2.98 -19.48
N ASN A 68 0.12 2.76 -19.54
CA ASN A 68 0.68 1.43 -19.76
C ASN A 68 0.75 0.69 -18.40
N VAL A 69 -0.10 -0.31 -18.22
CA VAL A 69 -0.28 -1.00 -16.93
C VAL A 69 0.37 -2.39 -16.97
N SER A 70 1.22 -2.71 -16.00
CA SER A 70 1.93 -3.99 -15.94
C SER A 70 2.06 -4.51 -14.51
N ALA A 71 1.94 -5.81 -14.28
CA ALA A 71 2.20 -6.39 -12.98
C ALA A 71 3.65 -6.10 -12.55
N SER A 72 3.84 -5.76 -11.28
CA SER A 72 5.17 -5.54 -10.74
C SER A 72 5.85 -6.88 -10.47
N GLY A 73 7.06 -7.08 -10.99
CA GLY A 73 7.90 -8.23 -10.65
C GLY A 73 8.55 -8.15 -9.26
N ALA A 74 8.27 -7.10 -8.50
CA ALA A 74 8.81 -6.87 -7.16
C ALA A 74 7.79 -6.12 -6.29
N MET A 75 7.94 -6.24 -4.98
CA MET A 75 7.07 -5.55 -4.02
C MET A 75 7.19 -4.03 -4.16
N LEU A 76 6.06 -3.33 -3.99
CA LEU A 76 6.01 -1.88 -4.09
C LEU A 76 6.23 -1.24 -2.71
N GLY A 77 7.44 -1.48 -2.18
CA GLY A 77 7.88 -1.00 -0.88
C GLY A 77 7.42 -1.87 0.29
N ASN A 78 7.86 -1.47 1.48
CA ASN A 78 7.47 -2.03 2.76
C ASN A 78 7.33 -0.86 3.73
N ALA A 79 6.15 -0.70 4.33
CA ALA A 79 5.84 0.43 5.20
C ALA A 79 5.60 -0.05 6.63
N GLN A 80 6.13 0.67 7.60
CA GLN A 80 5.82 0.48 9.02
C GLN A 80 5.16 1.77 9.48
N VAL A 81 4.03 1.67 10.18
CA VAL A 81 3.25 2.85 10.58
C VAL A 81 2.93 2.83 12.06
N VAL A 82 2.90 4.03 12.64
CA VAL A 82 2.33 4.30 13.96
C VAL A 82 1.33 5.42 13.79
N VAL A 83 0.10 5.21 14.26
CA VAL A 83 -0.99 6.17 14.19
C VAL A 83 -1.38 6.57 15.60
N GLN A 84 -1.54 7.88 15.82
CA GLN A 84 -2.03 8.43 17.08
C GLN A 84 -3.47 8.90 16.90
N ASP A 85 -4.37 8.39 17.72
CA ASP A 85 -5.67 9.01 17.94
C ASP A 85 -5.47 10.25 18.82
N LEU A 86 -5.75 11.44 18.28
CA LEU A 86 -5.55 12.71 18.99
C LEU A 86 -6.59 12.96 20.08
N ALA A 87 -7.76 12.32 20.03
CA ALA A 87 -8.81 12.48 21.04
C ALA A 87 -8.53 11.60 22.26
N THR A 88 -8.04 10.38 22.06
CA THR A 88 -7.79 9.40 23.14
C THR A 88 -6.32 9.31 23.55
N GLY A 89 -5.40 9.79 22.70
CA GLY A 89 -3.96 9.62 22.86
C GLY A 89 -3.43 8.22 22.53
N LEU A 90 -4.30 7.30 22.08
CA LEU A 90 -3.92 5.91 21.78
C LEU A 90 -2.97 5.85 20.59
N LEU A 91 -1.91 5.04 20.72
CA LEU A 91 -0.98 4.73 19.65
C LEU A 91 -1.22 3.31 19.13
N THR A 92 -1.43 3.18 17.82
CA THR A 92 -1.58 1.90 17.14
C THR A 92 -0.44 1.71 16.15
N GLY A 93 0.32 0.62 16.32
CA GLY A 93 1.42 0.27 15.43
C GLY A 93 1.02 -0.85 14.47
N ALA A 94 1.45 -0.77 13.22
CA ALA A 94 1.30 -1.85 12.26
C ALA A 94 2.56 -2.05 11.42
N SER A 95 2.89 -3.33 11.24
CA SER A 95 3.96 -3.79 10.37
C SER A 95 3.40 -4.37 9.09
N ASP A 96 3.96 -3.96 7.94
CA ASP A 96 3.61 -4.55 6.66
C ASP A 96 4.06 -6.02 6.61
N PRO A 97 3.12 -6.99 6.58
CA PRO A 97 3.41 -8.42 6.64
C PRO A 97 4.02 -8.95 5.33
N ARG A 98 4.18 -8.07 4.34
CA ARG A 98 5.00 -8.30 3.16
C ARG A 98 6.44 -8.70 3.49
N LYS A 99 6.93 -8.41 4.70
CA LYS A 99 8.21 -8.85 5.26
C LYS A 99 8.00 -9.28 6.72
N ASP A 100 8.97 -10.00 7.28
CA ASP A 100 8.93 -10.59 8.64
C ASP A 100 8.95 -9.58 9.82
N GLY A 101 8.48 -8.34 9.62
CA GLY A 101 8.39 -7.33 10.68
C GLY A 101 7.15 -7.53 11.56
N ALA A 102 7.25 -7.20 12.85
CA ALA A 102 6.13 -7.23 13.79
C ALA A 102 6.07 -5.92 14.61
N PRO A 103 4.88 -5.39 14.93
CA PRO A 103 4.75 -4.17 15.73
C PRO A 103 5.15 -4.46 17.18
N ALA A 104 5.84 -3.50 17.82
CA ALA A 104 6.25 -3.59 19.23
C ALA A 104 5.19 -3.05 20.23
N ALA A 105 4.11 -2.46 19.71
CA ALA A 105 2.96 -1.96 20.47
C ALA A 105 1.68 -2.72 20.06
N MET A 106 0.55 -2.47 20.74
CA MET A 106 -0.72 -3.15 20.42
C MET A 106 -1.02 -3.10 18.91
N ALA A 107 -1.24 -4.28 18.34
CA ALA A 107 -1.81 -4.41 17.01
C ALA A 107 -3.29 -3.97 17.11
N GLY A 108 -3.65 -2.97 16.30
CA GLY A 108 -5.04 -2.57 16.11
C GLY A 108 -5.76 -3.50 15.16
#